data_AF-A0A832Y076-F1
#
_entry.id   AF-A0A832Y076-F1
#
_cell.length_a   1.000
_cell.length_b   1.000
_cell.length_c   1.000
_cell.angle_alpha   90.00
_cell.angle_beta   90.00
_cell.angle_gamma   90.00
#
_symmetry.space_group_name_H-M   'P 1'
#
loop_
_entity.id
_entity.type
_entity.pdbx_description
1 polymer ?
#
loop_
_entity_poly.entity_id
_entity_poly.type
_entity_poly.pdbx_seq_one_letter_code
_entity_poly.pdbx_strand_id
1 'polypeptide(L)' 'MMDSTELLSYILSAICVIVGVLILWGDEDYIVPASGRSLRLPCSFLFWVLAAVFWAMAVVIDDEEENL' A
#
# COMPACT_ATOMS: atom_id res chain seq x y z
N MET A 1 2.42 3.27 24.54
CA MET A 1 3.47 4.19 24.02
C MET A 1 3.67 3.69 22.62
N MET A 2 3.14 4.39 21.61
CA MET A 2 2.81 3.80 20.30
C MET A 2 3.88 2.83 19.79
N ASP A 3 3.48 1.57 19.59
CA ASP A 3 4.42 0.52 19.24
C ASP A 3 5.12 0.87 17.91
N SER A 4 6.43 0.64 17.85
CA SER A 4 7.21 0.97 16.64
C SER A 4 6.70 0.18 15.42
N THR A 5 6.10 -0.99 15.62
CA THR A 5 5.50 -1.82 14.59
C THR A 5 4.15 -1.27 14.11
N GLU A 6 3.34 -0.67 14.99
CA GLU A 6 2.09 0.03 14.63
C GLU A 6 2.39 1.24 13.73
N LEU A 7 3.32 2.10 14.18
CA LEU A 7 3.75 3.28 13.42
C LEU A 7 4.35 2.91 12.06
N LEU A 8 5.18 1.85 12.00
CA LEU A 8 5.70 1.33 10.73
C LEU A 8 4.60 0.84 9.80
N SER A 9 3.55 0.18 10.33
CA SER A 9 2.44 -0.35 9.54
C SER A 9 1.60 0.76 8.92
N TYR A 10 1.32 1.83 9.67
CA TYR A 10 0.65 3.03 9.14
C TYR A 10 1.48 3.73 8.07
N ILE A 11 2.80 3.88 8.28
CA ILE A 11 3.70 4.49 7.29
C ILE A 11 3.75 3.66 6.00
N LEU A 12 3.89 2.34 6.11
CA LEU A 12 3.91 1.43 4.96
C LEU A 12 2.58 1.45 4.19
N SER A 13 1.45 1.50 4.92
CA SER A 13 0.13 1.66 4.32
C SER A 13 0.03 2.96 3.51
N ALA A 14 0.43 4.09 4.11
CA ALA A 14 0.41 5.40 3.43
C ALA A 14 1.29 5.41 2.18
N ILE A 15 2.49 4.83 2.24
CA ILE A 15 3.39 4.71 1.08
C ILE A 15 2.74 3.86 -0.01
N CYS A 16 2.11 2.74 0.33
CA CYS A 16 1.42 1.88 -0.64
C CYS A 16 0.27 2.61 -1.34
N VAL A 17 -0.51 3.43 -0.61
CA VAL A 17 -1.55 4.27 -1.22
C VAL A 17 -0.94 5.29 -2.19
N ILE A 18 0.11 6.01 -1.76
CA ILE A 18 0.78 7.02 -2.59
C ILE A 18 1.33 6.38 -3.87
N VAL A 19 2.03 5.25 -3.76
CA VAL A 19 2.57 4.52 -4.90
C VAL A 19 1.45 3.98 -5.80
N GLY A 20 0.38 3.43 -5.23
CA GLY A 20 -0.79 2.99 -5.97
C GLY A 20 -1.45 4.11 -6.78
N VAL A 21 -1.57 5.31 -6.20
CA VAL A 21 -2.10 6.51 -6.88
C VAL A 21 -1.14 7.00 -7.96
N LEU A 22 0.16 7.07 -7.68
CA LEU A 22 1.18 7.45 -8.66
C LEU A 22 1.23 6.49 -9.85
N ILE A 23 1.04 5.19 -9.63
CA ILE A 23 0.95 4.21 -10.71
C ILE A 23 -0.38 4.36 -11.46
N LEU A 24 -1.49 4.62 -10.76
CA LEU A 24 -2.80 4.76 -11.40
C LEU A 24 -2.87 6.01 -12.30
N TRP A 25 -2.31 7.13 -11.87
CA TRP A 25 -2.26 8.40 -12.61
C TRP A 25 -1.00 8.62 -13.44
N GLY A 26 0.02 7.78 -13.26
CA GLY A 26 1.28 7.86 -13.98
C GLY A 26 1.11 7.60 -15.47
N ASP A 27 1.82 8.39 -16.27
CA ASP A 27 1.79 8.33 -17.73
C ASP A 27 2.21 6.95 -18.26
N GLU A 28 1.65 6.53 -19.41
CA GLU A 28 1.86 5.18 -19.98
C GLU A 28 3.32 4.91 -20.38
N ASP A 29 4.13 5.95 -20.50
CA ASP A 29 5.50 5.89 -21.02
C ASP A 29 6.55 5.28 -20.07
N TYR A 30 6.26 5.05 -18.78
CA TYR A 30 7.25 4.50 -17.83
C TYR A 30 7.08 3.00 -17.50
N ILE A 31 5.94 2.39 -17.88
CA ILE A 31 5.66 0.96 -17.69
C ILE A 31 5.19 0.36 -19.02
N VAL A 32 6.08 0.39 -20.02
CA VAL A 32 5.90 -0.37 -21.27
C VAL A 32 6.55 -1.74 -21.10
N PRO A 33 5.79 -2.83 -20.87
CA PRO A 33 6.34 -4.16 -21.08
C PRO A 33 6.55 -4.33 -22.59
N ALA A 34 7.62 -5.01 -23.00
CA ALA A 34 7.85 -5.44 -24.38
C ALA A 34 6.69 -6.30 -24.98
N SER A 35 5.67 -6.61 -24.18
CA SER A 35 4.48 -7.41 -24.48
C SER A 35 3.23 -6.59 -24.88
N GLY A 36 3.27 -5.26 -24.90
CA GLY A 36 2.18 -4.42 -25.42
C GLY A 36 0.86 -4.42 -24.62
N ARG A 37 0.86 -4.90 -23.38
CA ARG A 37 -0.32 -5.03 -22.51
C ARG A 37 -0.11 -4.22 -21.24
N SER A 38 -1.04 -3.32 -20.92
CA SER A 38 -0.89 -2.38 -19.80
C SER A 38 -0.72 -3.10 -18.46
N LEU A 39 0.50 -3.05 -17.88
CA LEU A 39 0.82 -3.61 -16.56
C LEU A 39 0.45 -2.66 -15.42
N ARG A 40 -0.04 -1.45 -15.74
CA ARG A 40 -0.33 -0.37 -14.79
C ARG A 40 -1.53 -0.70 -13.88
N LEU A 41 -2.61 -1.23 -14.44
CA LEU A 41 -3.79 -1.65 -13.68
C LEU A 41 -3.49 -2.75 -12.64
N PRO A 42 -2.87 -3.90 -13.00
CA PRO A 42 -2.58 -4.92 -12.01
C PRO A 42 -1.56 -4.46 -10.97
N CYS A 43 -0.59 -3.63 -11.36
CA CYS A 43 0.40 -3.11 -10.40
C CYS A 43 -0.22 -2.13 -9.39
N SER A 44 -1.04 -1.17 -9.86
CA SER A 44 -1.78 -0.27 -8.95
C SER A 44 -2.72 -1.05 -8.03
N PHE A 45 -3.43 -2.06 -8.56
CA PHE A 45 -4.29 -2.92 -7.74
C PHE A 45 -3.53 -3.64 -6.62
N LEU A 46 -2.35 -4.19 -6.91
CA LEU A 46 -1.51 -4.84 -5.88
C LEU A 46 -1.11 -3.88 -4.77
N PHE A 47 -0.69 -2.66 -5.10
CA PHE A 47 -0.33 -1.65 -4.10
C PHE A 47 -1.53 -1.21 -3.24
N TRP A 48 -2.72 -1.13 -3.83
CA TRP A 48 -3.95 -0.87 -3.07
C TRP A 48 -4.30 -2.01 -2.11
N VAL A 49 -4.13 -3.27 -2.53
CA VAL A 49 -4.33 -4.43 -1.65
C VAL A 49 -3.32 -4.44 -0.51
N LEU A 50 -2.03 -4.17 -0.79
CA LEU A 50 -1.01 -4.06 0.27
C LEU A 50 -1.34 -2.95 1.26
N ALA A 51 -1.79 -1.79 0.77
CA ALA A 51 -2.20 -0.69 1.65
C ALA A 51 -3.31 -1.10 2.62
N ALA A 52 -4.34 -1.79 2.11
CA ALA A 52 -5.44 -2.30 2.93
C ALA A 52 -4.96 -3.34 3.97
N VAL A 53 -4.03 -4.22 3.59
CA VAL A 53 -3.46 -5.22 4.52
C VAL A 53 -2.65 -4.53 5.62
N PHE A 54 -1.75 -3.61 5.28
CA PHE A 54 -0.96 -2.89 6.30
C PHE A 54 -1.84 -2.02 7.20
N TRP A 55 -2.90 -1.43 6.65
CA TRP A 55 -3.89 -0.71 7.44
C TRP A 55 -4.62 -1.62 8.43
N ALA A 56 -5.10 -2.77 7.95
CA ALA A 56 -5.77 -3.75 8.81
C ALA A 56 -4.85 -4.26 9.92
N MET A 57 -3.57 -4.53 9.61
CA MET A 57 -2.58 -4.92 10.61
C MET A 57 -2.34 -3.83 11.66
N ALA A 58 -2.26 -2.57 11.24
CA ALA A 58 -2.09 -1.45 12.17
C ALA A 58 -3.28 -1.32 13.14
N VAL A 59 -4.51 -1.48 12.64
CA VAL A 59 -5.72 -1.47 13.47
C VAL A 59 -5.74 -2.65 14.45
N VAL A 60 -5.28 -3.83 14.05
CA VAL A 60 -5.21 -5.00 14.93
C VAL A 60 -4.18 -4.79 16.06
N ILE A 61 -3.02 -4.21 15.76
CA ILE A 61 -1.98 -3.93 16.77
C ILE A 61 -2.48 -2.92 17.80
N ASP A 62 -3.17 -1.87 17.34
CA ASP A 62 -3.77 -0.84 18.19
C ASP A 62 -4.84 -1.46 19.13
N ASP A 63 -5.73 -2.30 18.59
CA ASP A 63 -6.74 -3.03 19.39
C ASP A 63 -6.10 -4.01 20.40
N GLU A 64 -5.00 -4.68 20.04
CA GLU A 64 -4.26 -5.53 20.99
C GLU A 64 -3.58 -4.71 22.11
N GLU A 65 -3.03 -3.51 21.83
CA GLU A 65 -2.44 -2.64 22.86
C GLU A 65 -3.53 -2.06 23.80
N GLU A 66 -4.71 -1.70 23.28
CA GLU A 66 -5.82 -1.20 24.10
C GLU A 66 -6.46 -2.26 25.02
N ASN A 67 -6.42 -3.53 24.62
CA ASN A 67 -7.02 -4.65 25.37
C ASN A 67 -6.07 -5.32 26.39
N LEU A 68 -4.86 -4.78 26.61
CA LEU A 68 -3.81 -5.28 27.51
C LEU A 68 -3.67 -4.45 28.80
#